data_AF-A0AAX2ZMT2-F1
#
_entry.id   AF-A0AAX2ZMT2-F1
#
_cell.length_a   1.000
_cell.length_b   1.000
_cell.length_c   1.000
_cell.angle_alpha   90.00
_cell.angle_beta   90.00
_cell.angle_gamma   90.00
#
_symmetry.space_group_name_H-M   'P 1'
#
loop_
_entity.id
_entity.type
_entity.pdbx_description
1 polymer ?
#
loop_
_entity_poly.entity_id
_entity_poly.type
_entity_poly.pdbx_seq_one_letter_code
_entity_poly.pdbx_strand_id
1 'polypeptide(L)'
;MKYNYAYKLKHLEPEKIVPPEPYVAVPALQAISYSMNNDELRNLYANLLSKSMNSDTKDSVHPSFVEIIKQLSPLDAQVFYHICNNSINPVINLNLKTIPNGGLNYLRNNITLINVAPVESVSISINNLERLKLINIPYGSYYTNDQLYNPFYNLEIYKSYKQLYSEPSKYELYVEKRFIETTDIGKSFYDICVKNN
;
A
#
# COMPACT_ATOMS: atom_id res chain seq x y z
N MET A 1 -6.90 -10.85 23.75
CA MET A 1 -6.15 -10.02 22.77
C MET A 1 -6.45 -10.54 21.37
N LYS A 2 -7.12 -9.74 20.51
CA LYS A 2 -7.58 -10.15 19.17
C LYS A 2 -6.46 -10.42 18.14
N TYR A 3 -5.22 -10.04 18.45
CA TYR A 3 -4.09 -10.01 17.51
C TYR A 3 -2.94 -10.91 17.98
N ASN A 4 -3.27 -12.14 18.37
CA ASN A 4 -2.31 -13.17 18.74
C ASN A 4 -2.46 -14.32 17.73
N TYR A 5 -1.35 -14.80 17.14
CA TYR A 5 -1.38 -15.91 16.18
C TYR A 5 -2.05 -17.15 16.79
N ALA A 6 -1.84 -17.43 18.08
CA ALA A 6 -2.48 -18.54 18.78
C ALA A 6 -4.01 -18.43 18.80
N TYR A 7 -4.56 -17.21 18.79
CA TYR A 7 -6.01 -17.01 18.66
C TYR A 7 -6.48 -17.34 17.23
N LYS A 8 -5.73 -16.93 16.20
CA LYS A 8 -6.03 -17.23 14.79
C LYS A 8 -6.00 -18.72 14.49
N LEU A 9 -5.18 -19.50 15.20
CA LEU A 9 -5.15 -20.96 15.07
C LEU A 9 -6.36 -21.68 15.67
N LYS A 10 -7.12 -21.06 16.59
CA LYS A 10 -8.26 -21.72 17.27
C LYS A 10 -9.39 -22.14 16.33
N HIS A 11 -9.42 -21.54 15.13
CA HIS A 11 -10.43 -21.81 14.12
C HIS A 11 -9.98 -22.86 13.09
N LEU A 12 -8.76 -23.36 13.19
CA LEU A 12 -8.24 -24.42 12.32
C LEU A 12 -8.49 -25.79 12.93
N GLU A 13 -8.72 -26.76 12.06
CA GLU A 13 -8.74 -28.19 12.41
C GLU A 13 -7.36 -28.59 12.97
N PRO A 14 -7.27 -29.32 14.10
CA PRO A 14 -6.01 -29.68 14.73
C PRO A 14 -5.01 -30.36 13.79
N GLU A 15 -5.50 -31.17 12.84
CA GLU A 15 -4.71 -31.92 11.86
C GLU A 15 -4.00 -31.00 10.87
N LYS A 16 -4.52 -29.79 10.66
CA LYS A 16 -3.92 -28.79 9.76
C LYS A 16 -2.83 -27.97 10.43
N ILE A 17 -2.72 -28.02 11.76
CA ILE A 17 -1.72 -27.26 12.51
C ILE A 17 -0.39 -28.00 12.48
N VAL A 18 0.59 -27.39 11.84
CA VAL A 18 1.96 -27.94 11.67
C VAL A 18 3.00 -26.97 12.23
N PRO A 19 4.19 -27.44 12.61
CA PRO A 19 5.29 -26.55 12.97
C PRO A 19 5.65 -25.63 11.79
N PRO A 20 5.92 -24.34 12.04
CA PRO A 20 6.35 -23.43 11.00
C PRO A 20 7.82 -23.64 10.66
N GLU A 21 8.23 -23.22 9.47
CA GLU A 21 9.64 -23.25 9.07
C GLU A 21 10.46 -22.30 9.96
N PRO A 22 11.57 -22.77 10.58
CA PRO A 22 12.34 -21.96 11.53
C PRO A 22 12.86 -20.65 10.94
N TYR A 23 13.23 -20.65 9.66
CA TYR A 23 13.72 -19.46 8.96
C TYR A 23 12.66 -18.38 8.74
N VAL A 24 11.37 -18.68 8.93
CA VAL A 24 10.27 -17.69 8.98
C VAL A 24 9.94 -17.36 10.43
N ALA A 25 9.73 -18.38 11.25
CA ALA A 25 9.19 -18.20 12.60
C ALA A 25 10.16 -17.48 13.54
N VAL A 26 11.45 -17.82 13.50
CA VAL A 26 12.45 -17.21 14.40
C VAL A 26 12.59 -15.71 14.11
N PRO A 27 12.81 -15.26 12.86
CA PRO A 27 12.87 -13.83 12.56
C PRO A 27 11.57 -13.08 12.88
N ALA A 28 10.40 -13.69 12.61
CA ALA A 28 9.11 -13.08 12.91
C ALA A 28 8.90 -12.87 14.42
N LEU A 29 9.23 -13.86 15.25
CA LEU A 29 9.11 -13.78 16.71
C LEU A 29 10.10 -12.79 17.32
N GLN A 30 11.29 -12.63 16.74
CA GLN A 30 12.21 -11.58 17.16
C GLN A 30 11.66 -10.19 16.81
N ALA A 31 11.11 -10.04 15.60
CA ALA A 31 10.67 -8.75 15.07
C ALA A 31 9.34 -8.26 15.66
N ILE A 32 8.42 -9.17 16.04
CA ILE A 32 7.11 -8.80 16.59
C ILE A 32 7.24 -7.95 17.86
N SER A 33 8.33 -8.12 18.62
CA SER A 33 8.63 -7.38 19.84
C SER A 33 8.69 -5.86 19.63
N TYR A 34 9.16 -5.40 18.46
CA TYR A 34 9.22 -3.98 18.11
C TYR A 34 7.85 -3.39 17.74
N SER A 35 6.87 -4.25 17.44
CA SER A 35 5.52 -3.86 17.00
C SER A 35 4.44 -4.06 18.06
N MET A 36 4.81 -4.35 19.32
CA MET A 36 3.84 -4.72 20.36
C MET A 36 2.75 -3.67 20.60
N ASN A 37 3.07 -2.38 20.46
CA ASN A 37 2.15 -1.27 20.69
C ASN A 37 1.36 -0.83 19.45
N ASN A 38 1.50 -1.52 18.31
CA ASN A 38 0.78 -1.19 17.09
C ASN A 38 -0.05 -2.38 16.59
N ASP A 39 -1.37 -2.18 16.53
CA ASP A 39 -2.32 -3.24 16.21
C ASP A 39 -2.22 -3.70 14.75
N GLU A 40 -1.96 -2.76 13.81
CA GLU A 40 -1.82 -3.05 12.39
C GLU A 40 -0.63 -3.98 12.12
N LEU A 41 0.57 -3.60 12.55
CA LEU A 41 1.80 -4.36 12.33
C LEU A 41 1.77 -5.69 13.09
N ARG A 42 1.24 -5.69 14.32
CA ARG A 42 1.09 -6.93 15.10
C ARG A 42 0.13 -7.90 14.43
N ASN A 43 -0.93 -7.41 13.77
CA ASN A 43 -1.82 -8.27 13.00
C ASN A 43 -1.11 -8.90 11.79
N LEU A 44 -0.22 -8.16 11.11
CA LEU A 44 0.57 -8.71 10.00
C LEU A 44 1.45 -9.89 10.44
N TYR A 45 2.19 -9.71 11.55
CA TYR A 45 2.99 -10.80 12.12
C TYR A 45 2.14 -11.97 12.60
N ALA A 46 0.99 -11.70 13.23
CA ALA A 46 0.09 -12.74 13.69
C ALA A 46 -0.47 -13.57 12.52
N ASN A 47 -0.85 -12.91 11.42
CA ASN A 47 -1.28 -13.57 10.19
C ASN A 47 -0.17 -14.42 9.59
N LEU A 48 1.03 -13.84 9.41
CA LEU A 48 2.21 -14.54 8.88
C LEU A 48 2.53 -15.81 9.68
N LEU A 49 2.59 -15.71 11.01
CA LEU A 49 2.86 -16.84 11.90
C LEU A 49 1.75 -17.88 11.86
N SER A 50 0.48 -17.46 11.86
CA SER A 50 -0.63 -18.42 11.79
C SER A 50 -0.65 -19.20 10.47
N LYS A 51 -0.30 -18.55 9.34
CA LYS A 51 -0.28 -19.18 8.03
C LYS A 51 0.97 -20.02 7.79
N SER A 52 2.09 -19.72 8.45
CA SER A 52 3.25 -20.62 8.43
C SER A 52 3.01 -21.88 9.27
N MET A 53 2.06 -21.84 10.20
CA MET A 53 1.65 -22.98 11.04
C MET A 53 0.45 -23.76 10.48
N ASN A 54 -0.03 -23.45 9.27
CA ASN A 54 -1.14 -24.14 8.63
C ASN A 54 -0.65 -24.88 7.38
N SER A 55 -0.86 -26.20 7.33
CA SER A 55 -0.50 -27.06 6.20
C SER A 55 -1.03 -26.58 4.84
N ASP A 56 -2.20 -25.94 4.79
CA ASP A 56 -2.79 -25.43 3.55
C ASP A 56 -2.05 -24.19 3.00
N THR A 57 -1.35 -23.44 3.86
CA THR A 57 -0.77 -22.14 3.49
C THR A 57 0.73 -22.04 3.72
N LYS A 58 1.36 -22.97 4.44
CA LYS A 58 2.78 -22.87 4.86
C LYS A 58 3.73 -22.67 3.68
N ASP A 59 3.47 -23.32 2.55
CA ASP A 59 4.34 -23.27 1.36
C ASP A 59 4.20 -21.95 0.59
N SER A 60 3.12 -21.19 0.84
CA SER A 60 2.93 -19.85 0.29
C SER A 60 3.60 -18.76 1.15
N VAL A 61 4.12 -19.11 2.33
CA VAL A 61 4.78 -18.14 3.20
C VAL A 61 6.23 -17.94 2.76
N HIS A 62 6.53 -16.75 2.24
CA HIS A 62 7.87 -16.41 1.79
C HIS A 62 8.72 -15.77 2.92
N PRO A 63 10.01 -16.14 3.09
CA PRO A 63 10.89 -15.56 4.12
C PRO A 63 10.98 -14.03 4.08
N SER A 64 10.96 -13.44 2.87
CA SER A 64 11.05 -11.98 2.71
C SER A 64 9.87 -11.22 3.32
N PHE A 65 8.75 -11.89 3.61
CA PHE A 65 7.58 -11.23 4.20
C PHE A 65 7.88 -10.68 5.60
N VAL A 66 8.77 -11.33 6.36
CA VAL A 66 9.26 -10.79 7.63
C VAL A 66 10.00 -9.47 7.40
N GLU A 67 10.89 -9.43 6.41
CA GLU A 67 11.68 -8.23 6.09
C GLU A 67 10.85 -7.10 5.47
N ILE A 68 9.78 -7.45 4.75
CA ILE A 68 8.79 -6.49 4.27
C ILE A 68 8.05 -5.88 5.46
N ILE A 69 7.50 -6.69 6.39
CA ILE A 69 6.76 -6.16 7.55
C ILE A 69 7.64 -5.22 8.38
N LYS A 70 8.92 -5.55 8.59
CA LYS A 70 9.90 -4.68 9.30
C LYS A 70 10.08 -3.29 8.65
N GLN A 71 9.82 -3.18 7.35
CA GLN A 71 9.96 -1.95 6.56
C GLN A 71 8.64 -1.22 6.33
N LEU A 72 7.54 -1.70 6.92
CA LEU A 72 6.24 -1.04 6.86
C LEU A 72 6.00 -0.19 8.11
N SER A 73 5.44 0.99 7.91
CA SER A 73 4.74 1.74 8.94
C SER A 73 3.28 1.25 9.08
N PRO A 74 2.58 1.60 10.17
CA PRO A 74 1.15 1.31 10.30
C PRO A 74 0.32 1.91 9.16
N LEU A 75 0.70 3.11 8.70
CA LEU A 75 0.07 3.76 7.56
C LEU A 75 0.27 2.95 6.27
N ASP A 76 1.45 2.38 6.04
CA ASP A 76 1.71 1.53 4.88
C ASP A 76 0.80 0.31 4.85
N ALA A 77 0.58 -0.32 6.00
CA ALA A 77 -0.33 -1.44 6.12
C ALA A 77 -1.78 -1.05 5.77
N GLN A 78 -2.24 0.12 6.25
CA GLN A 78 -3.58 0.63 5.97
C GLN A 78 -3.77 1.00 4.49
N VAL A 79 -2.82 1.76 3.92
CA VAL A 79 -2.85 2.16 2.49
C VAL A 79 -2.83 0.92 1.60
N PHE A 80 -1.95 -0.04 1.87
CA PHE A 80 -1.88 -1.27 1.09
C PHE A 80 -3.15 -2.12 1.20
N TYR A 81 -3.77 -2.19 2.38
CA TYR A 81 -5.08 -2.83 2.56
C TYR A 81 -6.14 -2.19 1.66
N HIS A 82 -6.24 -0.86 1.61
CA HIS A 82 -7.18 -0.18 0.73
C HIS A 82 -6.90 -0.47 -0.75
N ILE A 83 -5.65 -0.41 -1.19
CA ILE A 83 -5.27 -0.70 -2.59
C ILE A 83 -5.74 -2.10 -3.00
N CYS A 84 -5.50 -3.10 -2.16
CA CYS A 84 -5.84 -4.49 -2.48
C CYS A 84 -7.35 -4.79 -2.42
N ASN A 85 -8.13 -4.01 -1.68
CA ASN A 85 -9.59 -4.19 -1.58
C ASN A 85 -10.38 -3.34 -2.58
N ASN A 86 -9.74 -2.34 -3.20
CA ASN A 86 -10.35 -1.58 -4.27
C ASN A 86 -10.36 -2.39 -5.57
N SER A 87 -11.44 -2.28 -6.35
CA SER A 87 -11.50 -2.86 -7.69
C SER A 87 -10.60 -2.13 -8.69
N ILE A 88 -10.37 -0.84 -8.47
CA ILE A 88 -9.53 0.05 -9.28
C ILE A 88 -8.81 1.05 -8.38
N ASN A 89 -7.61 1.45 -8.78
CA ASN A 89 -6.80 2.39 -8.00
C ASN A 89 -6.25 3.51 -8.89
N PRO A 90 -7.10 4.49 -9.30
CA PRO A 90 -6.60 5.66 -10.01
C PRO A 90 -5.66 6.45 -9.10
N VAL A 91 -4.61 7.01 -9.70
CA VAL A 91 -3.64 7.87 -9.02
C VAL A 91 -3.25 8.99 -9.99
N ILE A 92 -2.91 10.17 -9.47
CA ILE A 92 -2.45 11.28 -10.31
C ILE A 92 -1.12 11.85 -9.82
N ASN A 93 -0.39 12.45 -10.76
CA ASN A 93 0.61 13.48 -10.43
C ASN A 93 0.06 14.85 -10.82
N LEU A 94 0.33 15.86 -9.99
CA LEU A 94 0.10 17.25 -10.30
C LEU A 94 1.40 17.88 -10.76
N ASN A 95 1.37 18.42 -11.97
CA ASN A 95 2.50 19.06 -12.62
C ASN A 95 2.11 20.49 -13.03
N LEU A 96 3.11 21.36 -13.11
CA LEU A 96 2.96 22.73 -13.58
C LEU A 96 3.74 22.90 -14.87
N LYS A 97 3.05 23.25 -15.96
CA LYS A 97 3.69 23.63 -17.22
C LYS A 97 3.82 25.14 -17.28
N THR A 98 5.03 25.63 -17.54
CA THR A 98 5.33 27.05 -17.69
C THR A 98 5.13 27.47 -19.15
N ILE A 99 4.45 28.60 -19.35
CA ILE A 99 4.15 29.20 -20.65
C ILE A 99 5.00 30.47 -20.83
N PRO A 100 5.54 30.74 -22.03
CA PRO A 100 5.49 29.93 -23.25
C PRO A 100 6.62 28.89 -23.37
N ASN A 101 7.62 28.94 -22.48
CA ASN A 101 8.87 28.20 -22.63
C ASN A 101 8.75 26.67 -22.47
N GLY A 102 7.58 26.17 -22.05
CA GLY A 102 7.25 24.74 -22.04
C GLY A 102 7.88 23.92 -20.92
N GLY A 103 8.51 24.55 -19.92
CA GLY A 103 9.11 23.85 -18.78
C GLY A 103 8.07 23.09 -17.95
N LEU A 104 8.40 21.88 -17.49
CA LEU A 104 7.53 21.06 -16.64
C LEU A 104 8.12 20.96 -15.23
N ASN A 105 7.36 21.37 -14.22
CA ASN A 105 7.71 21.24 -12.81
C ASN A 105 6.79 20.23 -12.14
N TYR A 106 7.36 19.25 -11.45
CA TYR A 106 6.60 18.27 -10.66
C TYR A 106 6.21 18.89 -9.32
N LEU A 107 4.91 19.05 -9.06
CA LEU A 107 4.43 19.63 -7.81
C LEU A 107 4.24 18.53 -6.76
N ARG A 108 3.44 17.51 -7.09
CA ARG A 108 3.07 16.42 -6.20
C ARG A 108 2.84 15.14 -6.99
N ASN A 109 3.34 14.04 -6.48
CA ASN A 109 3.21 12.73 -7.11
C ASN A 109 2.38 11.78 -6.25
N ASN A 110 1.82 10.75 -6.88
CA ASN A 110 1.16 9.64 -6.21
C ASN A 110 -0.02 10.07 -5.33
N ILE A 111 -0.82 11.04 -5.81
CA ILE A 111 -2.05 11.45 -5.15
C ILE A 111 -3.12 10.39 -5.42
N THR A 112 -3.66 9.80 -4.36
CA THR A 112 -4.73 8.80 -4.40
C THR A 112 -6.03 9.38 -3.81
N LEU A 113 -7.13 8.63 -3.89
CA LEU A 113 -8.37 8.94 -3.17
C LEU A 113 -8.45 8.27 -1.78
N ILE A 114 -7.39 7.60 -1.34
CA ILE A 114 -7.34 6.94 -0.03
C ILE A 114 -7.20 8.03 1.05
N ASN A 115 -8.22 8.17 1.89
CA ASN A 115 -8.31 9.25 2.88
C ASN A 115 -8.15 8.72 4.32
N VAL A 116 -7.02 8.07 4.60
CA VAL A 116 -6.65 7.57 5.95
C VAL A 116 -5.63 8.46 6.65
N ALA A 117 -4.98 9.35 5.90
CA ALA A 117 -3.97 10.30 6.36
C ALA A 117 -3.86 11.46 5.35
N PRO A 118 -3.12 12.54 5.66
CA PRO A 118 -2.83 13.59 4.69
C PRO A 118 -2.19 13.05 3.40
N VAL A 119 -2.46 13.72 2.28
CA VAL A 119 -2.02 13.29 0.94
C VAL A 119 -0.51 13.06 0.87
N GLU A 120 0.28 13.92 1.53
CA GLU A 120 1.74 13.81 1.59
C GLU A 120 2.17 12.52 2.29
N SER A 121 1.54 12.16 3.40
CA SER A 121 1.84 10.93 4.14
C SER A 121 1.44 9.69 3.35
N VAL A 122 0.28 9.72 2.68
CA VAL A 122 -0.15 8.64 1.79
C VAL A 122 0.81 8.51 0.60
N SER A 123 1.28 9.61 0.00
CA SER A 123 2.24 9.58 -1.11
C SER A 123 3.58 8.94 -0.70
N ILE A 124 4.11 9.26 0.50
CA ILE A 124 5.29 8.58 1.04
C ILE A 124 5.04 7.08 1.19
N SER A 125 3.85 6.71 1.65
CA SER A 125 3.46 5.32 1.80
C SER A 125 3.42 4.57 0.46
N ILE A 126 2.81 5.18 -0.57
CA ILE A 126 2.80 4.65 -1.93
C ILE A 126 4.23 4.43 -2.45
N ASN A 127 5.15 5.38 -2.23
CA ASN A 127 6.54 5.22 -2.64
C ASN A 127 7.22 4.04 -1.94
N ASN A 128 6.96 3.84 -0.64
CA ASN A 128 7.52 2.71 0.10
C ASN A 128 6.95 1.36 -0.38
N LEU A 129 5.64 1.30 -0.62
CA LEU A 129 4.98 0.10 -1.15
C LEU A 129 5.49 -0.26 -2.55
N GLU A 130 5.73 0.74 -3.40
CA GLU A 130 6.34 0.55 -4.72
C GLU A 130 7.82 0.12 -4.63
N ARG A 131 8.59 0.71 -3.70
CA ARG A 131 9.99 0.32 -3.40
C ARG A 131 10.08 -1.14 -2.95
N LEU A 132 9.14 -1.58 -2.11
CA LEU A 132 9.02 -2.97 -1.65
C LEU A 132 8.43 -3.91 -2.71
N LYS A 133 8.08 -3.36 -3.89
CA LYS A 133 7.44 -4.06 -5.00
C LYS A 133 6.13 -4.75 -4.61
N LEU A 134 5.43 -4.27 -3.59
CA LEU A 134 4.07 -4.73 -3.27
C LEU A 134 3.05 -4.17 -4.26
N ILE A 135 3.34 -2.99 -4.82
CA ILE A 135 2.57 -2.35 -5.88
C ILE A 135 3.50 -1.89 -7.00
N ASN A 136 2.91 -1.54 -8.13
CA ASN A 136 3.58 -0.92 -9.27
C ASN A 136 2.71 0.22 -9.83
N ILE A 137 3.35 1.30 -10.29
CA ILE A 137 2.66 2.39 -11.00
C ILE A 137 3.25 2.49 -12.41
N PRO A 138 2.68 1.76 -13.39
CA PRO A 138 3.29 1.64 -14.71
C PRO A 138 3.48 3.00 -15.38
N TYR A 139 4.68 3.20 -15.95
CA TYR A 139 4.99 4.45 -16.64
C TYR A 139 4.16 4.59 -17.92
N GLY A 140 3.64 5.80 -18.15
CA GLY A 140 2.87 6.11 -19.37
C GLY A 140 1.51 5.41 -19.50
N SER A 141 1.06 4.70 -18.46
CA SER A 141 -0.20 3.94 -18.49
C SER A 141 -1.23 4.52 -17.53
N TYR A 142 -2.50 4.52 -17.94
CA TYR A 142 -3.63 5.09 -17.21
C TYR A 142 -4.93 4.36 -17.59
N TYR A 143 -5.97 4.50 -16.77
CA TYR A 143 -7.30 4.01 -17.14
C TYR A 143 -7.89 4.91 -18.23
N THR A 144 -8.41 4.31 -19.31
CA THR A 144 -9.04 5.05 -20.40
C THR A 144 -10.37 5.70 -20.02
N ASN A 145 -11.03 5.21 -18.96
CA ASN A 145 -12.22 5.85 -18.42
C ASN A 145 -11.84 7.09 -17.60
N ASP A 146 -11.92 8.25 -18.24
CA ASP A 146 -11.61 9.55 -17.65
C ASP A 146 -12.43 9.89 -16.41
N GLN A 147 -13.65 9.35 -16.27
CA GLN A 147 -14.50 9.63 -15.11
C GLN A 147 -13.89 9.16 -13.79
N LEU A 148 -12.98 8.18 -13.84
CA LEU A 148 -12.25 7.70 -12.66
C LEU A 148 -11.34 8.76 -12.05
N TYR A 149 -10.96 9.78 -12.82
CA TYR A 149 -10.10 10.88 -12.38
C TYR A 149 -10.86 12.13 -11.96
N ASN A 150 -12.17 12.21 -12.21
CA ASN A 150 -12.99 13.36 -11.84
C ASN A 150 -12.95 13.70 -10.33
N PRO A 151 -12.92 12.73 -9.39
CA PRO A 151 -12.88 13.05 -7.97
C PRO A 151 -11.64 13.83 -7.54
N PHE A 152 -10.51 13.70 -8.25
CA PHE A 152 -9.26 14.37 -7.88
C PHE A 152 -9.33 15.89 -8.01
N TYR A 153 -10.14 16.40 -8.93
CA TYR A 153 -10.36 17.83 -9.10
C TYR A 153 -11.10 18.47 -7.92
N ASN A 154 -11.72 17.67 -7.06
CA ASN A 154 -12.41 18.12 -5.85
C ASN A 154 -11.52 18.14 -4.60
N LEU A 155 -10.33 17.54 -4.66
CA LEU A 155 -9.40 17.50 -3.54
C LEU A 155 -8.87 18.89 -3.20
N GLU A 156 -8.68 19.14 -1.91
CA GLU A 156 -8.19 20.44 -1.42
C GLU A 156 -6.81 20.78 -1.99
N ILE A 157 -5.94 19.77 -2.14
CA ILE A 157 -4.60 19.95 -2.74
C ILE A 157 -4.67 20.43 -4.19
N TYR A 158 -5.61 19.90 -4.99
CA TYR A 158 -5.81 20.35 -6.36
C TYR A 158 -6.32 21.78 -6.40
N LYS A 159 -7.35 22.09 -5.59
CA LYS A 159 -7.94 23.44 -5.50
C LYS A 159 -6.90 24.48 -5.06
N SER A 160 -6.09 24.15 -4.06
CA SER A 160 -4.99 24.99 -3.57
C SER A 160 -3.99 25.31 -4.67
N TYR A 161 -3.52 24.31 -5.42
CA TYR A 161 -2.59 24.54 -6.53
C TYR A 161 -3.22 25.30 -7.70
N LYS A 162 -4.49 25.05 -7.99
CA LYS A 162 -5.23 25.78 -9.03
C LYS A 162 -5.39 27.26 -8.68
N GLN A 163 -5.60 27.58 -7.41
CA GLN A 163 -5.66 28.96 -6.93
C GLN A 163 -4.28 29.63 -6.99
N LEU A 164 -3.23 28.94 -6.52
CA LEU A 164 -1.85 29.44 -6.52
C LEU A 164 -1.34 29.75 -7.94
N TYR A 165 -1.72 28.91 -8.92
CA TYR A 165 -1.31 29.04 -10.31
C TYR A 165 -2.49 29.41 -11.21
N SER A 166 -3.14 30.54 -10.89
CA SER A 166 -4.35 31.02 -11.56
C SER A 166 -4.10 31.98 -12.73
N GLU A 167 -2.85 32.15 -13.18
CA GLU A 167 -2.47 32.96 -14.34
C GLU A 167 -2.25 32.08 -15.61
N PRO A 168 -3.28 31.85 -16.45
CA PRO A 168 -3.18 31.00 -17.64
C PRO A 168 -2.12 31.44 -18.66
N SER A 169 -1.74 32.72 -18.66
CA SER A 169 -0.69 33.24 -19.55
C SER A 169 0.72 32.79 -19.16
N LYS A 170 0.91 32.35 -17.91
CA LYS A 170 2.19 31.90 -17.37
C LYS A 170 2.21 30.42 -17.02
N TYR A 171 1.07 29.86 -16.62
CA TYR A 171 1.01 28.53 -16.03
C TYR A 171 -0.19 27.74 -16.51
N GLU A 172 0.04 26.45 -16.73
CA GLU A 172 -0.99 25.44 -16.93
C GLU A 172 -0.82 24.34 -15.88
N LEU A 173 -1.82 24.16 -15.01
CA LEU A 173 -1.85 23.05 -14.07
C LEU A 173 -2.27 21.78 -14.80
N TYR A 174 -1.36 20.82 -14.89
CA TYR A 174 -1.53 19.58 -15.64
C TYR A 174 -1.68 18.39 -14.69
N VAL A 175 -2.71 17.58 -14.92
CA VAL A 175 -2.98 16.34 -14.18
C VAL A 175 -2.46 15.17 -15.02
N GLU A 176 -1.38 14.54 -14.58
CA GLU A 176 -0.90 13.30 -15.18
C GLU A 176 -1.70 12.12 -14.59
N LYS A 177 -2.54 11.49 -15.42
CA LYS A 177 -3.34 10.33 -15.05
C LYS A 177 -2.47 9.08 -15.02
N ARG A 178 -2.66 8.24 -14.00
CA ARG A 178 -1.95 6.97 -13.78
C ARG A 178 -2.84 5.97 -13.03
N PHE A 179 -2.36 4.75 -12.80
CA PHE A 179 -3.02 3.81 -11.89
C PHE A 179 -2.01 3.00 -11.09
N ILE A 180 -2.46 2.44 -9.96
CA ILE A 180 -1.72 1.49 -9.15
C ILE A 180 -2.21 0.07 -9.48
N GLU A 181 -1.28 -0.85 -9.70
CA GLU A 181 -1.54 -2.28 -9.74
C GLU A 181 -0.82 -3.01 -8.60
N THR A 182 -1.44 -4.07 -8.09
CA THR A 182 -0.80 -4.96 -7.12
C THR A 182 0.05 -5.97 -7.88
N THR A 183 1.32 -6.10 -7.49
CA THR A 183 2.25 -7.08 -8.09
C THR A 183 1.94 -8.50 -7.61
N ASP A 184 2.57 -9.53 -8.18
CA ASP A 184 2.36 -10.91 -7.72
C ASP A 184 2.89 -11.16 -6.31
N ILE A 185 4.06 -10.60 -5.96
CA ILE A 185 4.54 -10.62 -4.57
C ILE A 185 3.61 -9.82 -3.65
N GLY A 186 3.01 -8.72 -4.13
CA GLY A 186 2.01 -7.95 -3.42
C GLY A 186 0.74 -8.74 -3.12
N LYS A 187 0.20 -9.45 -4.12
CA LYS A 187 -0.98 -10.32 -3.95
C LYS A 187 -0.70 -11.42 -2.93
N SER A 188 0.44 -12.11 -3.07
CA SER A 188 0.87 -13.14 -2.13
C SER A 188 1.06 -12.58 -0.71
N PHE A 189 1.71 -11.43 -0.57
CA PHE A 189 1.87 -10.74 0.72
C PHE A 189 0.52 -10.33 1.31
N TYR A 190 -0.43 -9.85 0.50
CA TYR A 190 -1.78 -9.52 0.95
C TYR A 190 -2.48 -10.77 1.49
N ASP A 191 -2.49 -11.85 0.71
CA ASP A 191 -3.15 -13.10 1.09
C ASP A 191 -2.52 -13.76 2.31
N ILE A 192 -1.21 -13.58 2.56
CA ILE A 192 -0.55 -14.13 3.74
C ILE A 192 -0.59 -13.18 4.93
N CYS A 193 -0.13 -11.95 4.79
CA CYS A 193 0.11 -11.06 5.91
C CYS A 193 -1.10 -10.17 6.25
N VAL A 194 -1.92 -9.79 5.27
CA VAL A 194 -2.92 -8.71 5.45
C VAL A 194 -4.33 -9.26 5.63
N LYS A 195 -4.76 -10.14 4.72
CA LYS A 195 -6.09 -10.74 4.71
C LYS A 195 -6.33 -11.54 5.98
N ASN A 196 -7.32 -11.12 6.76
CA ASN A 196 -7.78 -11.87 7.91
C ASN A 196 -8.63 -13.06 7.42
N ASN A 197 -8.40 -14.22 8.04
CA ASN A 197 -9.27 -15.39 7.93
C ASN A 197 -10.50 -15.22 8.83
#